data_AF-A0A6J4W7Y1-F1
#
_entry.id   AF-A0A6J4W7Y1-F1
#
_cell.length_a   1.000
_cell.length_b   1.000
_cell.length_c   1.000
_cell.angle_alpha   90.00
_cell.angle_beta   90.00
_cell.angle_gamma   90.00
#
_symmetry.space_group_name_H-M   'P 1'
#
loop_
_entity.id
_entity.type
_entity.pdbx_description
1 polymer ?
#
loop_
_entity_poly.entity_id
_entity_poly.type
_entity_poly.pdbx_seq_one_letter_code
_entity_poly.pdbx_strand_id
1 'polypeptide(L)'
;MATGKTSPAKNEVDEIETVTFTVNIRGKEVELTAPASLDDAPMDAGLAFEDEKYMKAFSIMLGPSQMQKLRNAGARSAEFGGTIMNTWSDATGLGED
;
A
#
# COMPACT_ATOMS: atom_id res chain seq x y z
N MET A 1 -9.29 19.06 45.60
CA MET A 1 -10.18 19.65 44.58
C MET A 1 -9.55 19.41 43.23
N ALA A 2 -10.28 18.76 42.32
CA ALA A 2 -9.82 18.33 41.01
C ALA A 2 -10.11 19.41 39.96
N THR A 3 -9.19 19.57 39.01
CA THR A 3 -9.37 19.96 37.59
C THR A 3 -7.98 19.75 36.97
N GLY A 4 -7.72 19.00 35.91
CA GLY A 4 -8.54 18.52 34.80
C GLY A 4 -7.56 18.42 33.64
N LYS A 5 -6.77 17.34 33.59
CA LYS A 5 -5.85 17.08 32.48
C LYS A 5 -6.54 16.05 31.58
N THR A 6 -7.46 16.54 30.74
CA THR A 6 -7.95 15.75 29.61
C THR A 6 -6.80 15.67 28.61
N SER A 7 -5.97 14.65 28.73
CA SER A 7 -5.15 14.22 27.61
C SER A 7 -6.10 13.71 26.53
N PRO A 8 -5.96 14.14 25.26
CA PRO A 8 -6.72 13.51 24.19
C PRO A 8 -6.39 12.03 24.20
N ALA A 9 -7.43 11.19 24.10
CA ALA A 9 -7.26 9.75 23.92
C ALA A 9 -6.23 9.55 22.81
N LYS A 10 -5.08 8.98 23.18
CA LYS A 10 -4.11 8.49 22.22
C LYS A 10 -4.85 7.37 21.53
N ASN A 11 -5.41 7.66 20.36
CA ASN A 11 -5.93 6.65 19.47
C ASN A 11 -4.72 5.75 19.21
N GLU A 12 -4.65 4.61 19.88
CA GLU A 12 -3.73 3.52 19.52
C GLU A 12 -4.22 3.06 18.14
N VAL A 13 -3.81 3.81 17.13
CA VAL A 13 -3.85 3.37 15.75
C VAL A 13 -2.77 2.31 15.72
N ASP A 14 -3.20 1.04 15.66
CA ASP A 14 -2.34 -0.10 15.42
C ASP A 14 -1.34 0.30 14.32
N GLU A 15 -0.05 0.21 14.60
CA GLU A 15 0.99 0.64 13.67
C GLU A 15 0.97 -0.32 12.49
N ILE A 16 0.24 0.05 11.43
CA ILE A 16 0.15 -0.72 10.17
C ILE A 16 1.57 -1.03 9.73
N GLU A 17 1.92 -2.32 9.67
CA GLU A 17 3.22 -2.72 9.16
C GLU A 17 3.27 -2.39 7.66
N THR A 18 4.21 -1.55 7.26
CA THR A 18 4.36 -1.13 5.86
C THR A 18 5.71 -1.55 5.32
N VAL A 19 5.72 -2.03 4.07
CA VAL A 19 6.94 -2.29 3.32
C VAL A 19 7.20 -1.16 2.32
N THR A 20 8.48 -0.81 2.17
CA THR A 20 8.94 0.09 1.11
C THR A 20 9.62 -0.70 0.03
N PHE A 21 9.20 -0.52 -1.21
CA PHE A 21 9.71 -1.24 -2.37
C PHE A 21 9.89 -0.28 -3.56
N THR A 22 10.89 -0.55 -4.38
CA THR A 22 11.23 0.30 -5.52
C THR A 22 10.88 -0.42 -6.82
N VAL A 23 10.03 0.21 -7.64
CA VAL A 23 9.65 -0.31 -8.95
C VAL A 23 10.33 0.50 -10.05
N ASN A 24 10.82 -0.17 -11.10
CA ASN A 24 11.31 0.52 -12.30
C ASN A 24 10.16 0.72 -13.29
N ILE A 25 9.72 1.96 -13.45
CA ILE A 25 8.67 2.35 -14.38
C ILE A 25 9.31 3.11 -15.53
N ARG A 26 9.41 2.47 -16.71
CA ARG A 26 9.93 3.10 -17.94
C ARG A 26 11.31 3.74 -17.75
N GLY A 27 12.20 3.07 -17.02
CA GLY A 27 13.55 3.56 -16.73
C GLY A 27 13.62 4.57 -15.58
N LYS A 28 12.53 4.79 -14.85
CA LYS A 28 12.50 5.62 -13.64
C LYS A 28 12.25 4.76 -12.42
N GLU A 29 13.12 4.87 -11.44
CA GLU A 29 12.93 4.24 -10.14
C GLU A 29 11.88 5.02 -9.33
N VAL A 30 10.85 4.31 -8.88
CA VAL A 30 9.77 4.87 -8.07
C VAL A 30 9.69 4.09 -6.77
N GLU A 31 10.01 4.77 -5.68
CA GLU A 31 9.87 4.22 -4.33
C GLU A 31 8.41 4.36 -3.87
N LEU A 32 7.81 3.22 -3.55
CA LEU A 32 6.44 3.07 -3.08
C LEU A 32 6.42 2.47 -1.68
N THR A 33 5.39 2.83 -0.93
CA THR A 33 5.14 2.29 0.40
C THR A 33 3.71 1.74 0.40
N ALA A 34 3.56 0.50 0.84
CA ALA A 34 2.27 -0.19 0.95
C ALA A 34 2.25 -1.01 2.25
N PRO A 35 1.07 -1.48 2.70
CA PRO A 35 0.98 -2.45 3.78
C PRO A 35 1.83 -3.69 3.47
N ALA A 36 2.42 -4.27 4.50
CA ALA A 36 3.22 -5.50 4.42
C ALA A 36 2.33 -6.74 4.23
N SER A 37 1.03 -6.64 4.50
CA SER A 37 0.05 -7.71 4.37
C SER A 37 -1.33 -7.18 3.96
N LEU A 38 -2.17 -8.04 3.37
CA LEU A 38 -3.56 -7.71 3.07
C LEU A 38 -4.44 -7.59 4.32
N ASP A 39 -4.05 -8.23 5.43
CA ASP A 39 -4.77 -8.16 6.72
C ASP A 39 -4.67 -6.75 7.34
N ASP A 40 -3.51 -6.12 7.19
CA ASP A 40 -3.23 -4.73 7.57
C ASP A 40 -3.76 -3.69 6.58
N ALA A 41 -4.29 -4.14 5.44
CA ALA A 41 -4.84 -3.25 4.42
C ALA A 41 -6.23 -2.70 4.84
N PRO A 42 -6.66 -1.56 4.29
CA PRO A 42 -8.01 -1.06 4.51
C PRO A 42 -9.07 -2.09 4.09
N MET A 43 -10.19 -2.18 4.81
CA MET A 43 -11.27 -3.13 4.51
C MET A 43 -11.74 -3.08 3.04
N ASP A 44 -11.80 -1.89 2.41
CA ASP A 44 -12.16 -1.75 0.99
C ASP A 44 -11.11 -2.37 0.05
N ALA A 45 -9.84 -2.41 0.46
CA ALA A 45 -8.78 -3.08 -0.28
C ALA A 45 -8.93 -4.59 -0.22
N GLY A 46 -9.21 -5.16 0.97
CA GLY A 46 -9.49 -6.58 1.15
C GLY A 46 -10.69 -7.04 0.33
N LEU A 47 -11.82 -6.32 0.42
CA LEU A 47 -13.01 -6.61 -0.38
C LEU A 47 -12.75 -6.52 -1.88
N ALA A 48 -11.98 -5.51 -2.33
CA ALA A 48 -11.60 -5.41 -3.74
C ALA A 48 -10.68 -6.55 -4.19
N PHE A 49 -9.85 -7.09 -3.30
CA PHE A 49 -9.00 -8.24 -3.58
C PHE A 49 -9.83 -9.52 -3.73
N GLU A 50 -10.79 -9.76 -2.82
CA GLU A 50 -11.72 -10.89 -2.89
C GLU A 50 -12.58 -10.88 -4.18
N ASP A 51 -12.96 -9.70 -4.66
CA ASP A 51 -13.72 -9.51 -5.89
C ASP A 51 -12.85 -9.58 -7.18
N GLU A 52 -11.60 -10.05 -7.06
CA GLU A 52 -10.60 -10.14 -8.13
C GLU A 52 -10.24 -8.78 -8.77
N LYS A 53 -10.57 -7.67 -8.10
CA LYS A 53 -10.26 -6.29 -8.54
C LYS A 53 -8.90 -5.85 -7.99
N TYR A 54 -7.85 -6.62 -8.30
CA TYR A 54 -6.49 -6.42 -7.78
C TYR A 54 -5.95 -4.99 -7.97
N MET A 55 -6.18 -4.38 -9.14
CA MET A 55 -5.81 -2.98 -9.38
C MET A 55 -6.48 -2.00 -8.44
N LYS A 56 -7.76 -2.22 -8.13
CA LYS A 56 -8.52 -1.39 -7.21
C LYS A 56 -7.99 -1.59 -5.79
N ALA A 57 -7.83 -2.85 -5.36
CA ALA A 57 -7.28 -3.21 -4.05
C ALA A 57 -5.93 -2.52 -3.81
N PHE A 58 -5.03 -2.63 -4.77
CA PHE A 58 -3.69 -2.06 -4.67
C PHE A 58 -3.68 -0.53 -4.73
N SER A 59 -4.57 0.09 -5.51
CA SER A 59 -4.74 1.54 -5.50
C SER A 59 -5.23 2.05 -4.13
N ILE A 60 -6.04 1.26 -3.42
CA ILE A 60 -6.51 1.60 -2.07
C ILE A 60 -5.36 1.45 -1.08
N MET A 61 -4.61 0.34 -1.17
CA MET A 61 -3.44 0.08 -0.33
C MET A 61 -2.34 1.14 -0.46
N LEU A 62 -1.98 1.50 -1.69
CA LEU A 62 -0.98 2.53 -1.97
C LEU A 62 -1.46 3.93 -1.59
N GLY A 63 -2.77 4.17 -1.68
CA GLY A 63 -3.35 5.48 -1.50
C GLY A 63 -3.01 6.49 -2.61
N PRO A 64 -3.61 7.69 -2.55
CA PRO A 64 -3.56 8.65 -3.65
C PRO A 64 -2.17 9.23 -3.91
N SER A 65 -1.34 9.36 -2.88
CA SER A 65 0.02 9.94 -3.00
C SER A 65 0.97 9.02 -3.77
N GLN A 66 1.00 7.73 -3.45
CA GLN A 66 1.87 6.76 -4.13
C GLN A 66 1.36 6.49 -5.55
N MET A 67 0.04 6.44 -5.76
CA MET A 67 -0.56 6.36 -7.09
C MET A 67 -0.20 7.57 -7.98
N GLN A 68 -0.07 8.76 -7.41
CA GLN A 68 0.42 9.93 -8.13
C GLN A 68 1.90 9.80 -8.54
N LYS A 69 2.76 9.22 -7.70
CA LYS A 69 4.16 8.95 -8.08
C LYS A 69 4.23 8.02 -9.30
N LEU A 70 3.45 6.93 -9.28
CA LEU A 70 3.31 6.01 -10.41
C LEU A 70 2.83 6.73 -11.67
N ARG A 71 1.79 7.56 -11.56
CA ARG A 71 1.28 8.36 -12.68
C ARG A 71 2.34 9.31 -13.25
N ASN A 72 3.08 10.02 -12.39
CA ASN A 72 4.13 10.96 -12.78
C ASN A 72 5.34 10.25 -13.43
N ALA A 73 5.61 9.01 -13.01
CA ALA A 73 6.59 8.14 -13.67
C ALA A 73 6.11 7.61 -15.02
N GLY A 74 4.80 7.69 -15.30
CA GLY A 74 4.19 7.23 -16.54
C GLY A 74 3.77 5.76 -16.49
N ALA A 75 3.51 5.23 -15.29
CA ALA A 75 3.02 3.87 -15.10
C ALA A 75 1.73 3.63 -15.89
N ARG A 76 1.64 2.44 -16.48
CA ARG A 76 0.46 1.99 -17.22
C ARG A 76 -0.13 0.76 -16.52
N SER A 77 -1.39 0.50 -16.80
CA SER A 77 -2.06 -0.73 -16.36
C SER A 77 -1.29 -2.01 -16.72
N ALA A 78 -0.55 -2.00 -17.83
CA ALA A 78 0.31 -3.12 -18.24
C ALA A 78 1.45 -3.43 -17.24
N GLU A 79 2.01 -2.41 -16.58
CA GLU A 79 3.11 -2.58 -15.61
C GLU A 79 2.61 -3.07 -14.24
N PHE A 80 1.30 -3.02 -14.03
CA PHE A 80 0.70 -3.30 -12.73
C PHE A 80 0.94 -4.75 -12.29
N GLY A 81 0.60 -5.74 -13.12
CA GLY A 81 0.75 -7.15 -12.75
C GLY A 81 2.21 -7.61 -12.77
N GLY A 82 2.96 -7.26 -13.81
CA GLY A 82 4.31 -7.78 -14.02
C GLY A 82 5.41 -7.09 -13.22
N THR A 83 5.21 -5.82 -12.84
CA THR A 83 6.23 -5.04 -12.13
C THR A 83 5.75 -4.67 -10.74
N ILE A 84 4.63 -3.95 -10.63
CA ILE A 84 4.23 -3.37 -9.34
C ILE A 84 3.77 -4.44 -8.35
N MET A 85 2.88 -5.32 -8.78
CA MET A 85 2.35 -6.40 -7.94
C MET A 85 3.43 -7.43 -7.63
N ASN A 86 4.26 -7.80 -8.62
CA ASN A 86 5.36 -8.74 -8.42
C ASN A 86 6.41 -8.22 -7.43
N THR A 87 6.88 -6.98 -7.58
CA THR A 87 7.85 -6.38 -6.65
C THR A 87 7.29 -6.20 -5.25
N TRP A 88 6.00 -5.91 -5.11
CA TRP A 88 5.37 -5.86 -3.79
C TRP A 88 5.24 -7.26 -3.18
N SER A 89 4.78 -8.25 -3.94
CA SER A 89 4.70 -9.64 -3.48
C SER A 89 6.06 -10.19 -3.05
N ASP A 90 7.13 -9.85 -3.78
CA ASP A 90 8.52 -10.14 -3.40
C ASP A 90 8.90 -9.43 -2.09
N ALA A 91 8.62 -8.13 -1.98
CA ALA A 91 8.94 -7.34 -0.80
C ALA A 91 8.17 -7.75 0.46
N THR A 92 6.94 -8.26 0.33
CA THR A 92 6.13 -8.77 1.45
C THR A 92 6.38 -10.25 1.75
N GLY A 93 7.21 -10.95 0.96
CA GLY A 93 7.40 -12.39 1.11
C GLY A 93 6.14 -13.22 0.77
N LEU A 94 5.16 -12.63 0.07
CA LEU A 94 4.05 -13.37 -0.54
C LEU A 94 4.50 -14.15 -1.79
N GLY A 95 5.74 -13.91 -2.24
CA GLY A 95 6.31 -14.43 -3.47
C GLY A 95 7.03 -15.78 -3.42
N GLU A 96 7.40 -16.34 -2.25
CA GLU A 96 8.13 -17.62 -2.19
C GLU A 96 7.78 -18.49 -0.97
N ASP A 97 7.14 -19.64 -1.23
CA ASP A 97 7.82 -20.96 -1.17
C ASP A 97 7.99 -21.45 -2.63
#